data_AF-A0A365CZP5-F1
#
_entry.id   AF-A0A365CZP5-F1
#
_cell.length_a   1.000
_cell.length_b   1.000
_cell.length_c   1.000
_cell.angle_alpha   90.00
_cell.angle_beta   90.00
_cell.angle_gamma   90.00
#
_symmetry.space_group_name_H-M   'P 1'
#
loop_
_entity.id
_entity.type
_entity.pdbx_description
1 polymer ?
#
loop_
_entity_poly.entity_id
_entity_poly.type
_entity_poly.pdbx_seq_one_letter_code
_entity_poly.pdbx_strand_id
1 'polypeptide(L)'
;MAISNTEIAKARTLLDQIVAKLIDVSTGGQDLKKADPQYKELLSSLNSVLGHLGLQQPIPWESLSDWRGHWRANFETYKERRDYINELASLLRLDLDRLDSGQNVSDPGSPDLPTWPKIDARIEELAAELRQATTLDGWQDCGRRSREILVDMSKVMSTMPLILDSLELPQAANGKAWYDAFLEKYAEGASRSDFRKFYRAAWDLSQKTTHGSVDGVEAFASAQAVILIVRLTERMLAVGPRTEA
;
A
#
# COMPACT_ATOMS: atom_id res chain seq x y z
N MET A 1 19.83 2.43 2.85
CA MET A 1 20.32 1.37 1.95
C MET A 1 20.02 1.89 0.54
N ALA A 2 21.02 2.07 -0.33
CA ALA A 2 20.77 2.64 -1.65
C ALA A 2 19.86 1.69 -2.44
N ILE A 3 18.62 2.10 -2.70
CA ILE A 3 17.74 1.44 -3.68
C ILE A 3 18.55 1.39 -4.97
N SER A 4 18.88 0.19 -5.44
CA SER A 4 19.84 0.08 -6.53
C SER A 4 19.14 0.44 -7.84
N ASN A 5 19.66 1.39 -8.62
CA ASN A 5 19.20 1.65 -10.00
C ASN A 5 19.10 0.35 -10.83
N THR A 6 19.90 -0.66 -10.45
CA THR A 6 19.84 -2.03 -10.97
C THR A 6 18.47 -2.71 -10.78
N GLU A 7 17.83 -2.57 -9.61
CA GLU A 7 16.50 -3.15 -9.34
C GLU A 7 15.40 -2.45 -10.12
N ILE A 8 15.47 -1.12 -10.24
CA ILE A 8 14.52 -0.33 -11.04
C ILE A 8 14.62 -0.73 -12.52
N ALA A 9 15.84 -0.80 -13.07
CA ALA A 9 16.06 -1.25 -14.45
C ALA A 9 15.59 -2.70 -14.68
N LYS A 10 15.80 -3.58 -13.70
CA LYS A 10 15.30 -4.96 -13.74
C LYS A 10 13.77 -5.00 -13.72
N ALA A 11 13.11 -4.21 -12.88
CA ALA A 11 11.65 -4.11 -12.82
C ALA A 11 11.05 -3.66 -14.15
N ARG A 12 11.62 -2.63 -14.78
CA ARG A 12 11.20 -2.16 -16.12
C ARG A 12 11.30 -3.27 -17.15
N THR A 13 12.45 -3.94 -17.19
CA THR A 13 12.71 -5.04 -18.14
C THR A 13 11.68 -6.16 -17.98
N LEU A 14 11.41 -6.57 -16.73
CA LEU A 14 10.42 -7.61 -16.44
C LEU A 14 9.01 -7.17 -16.84
N LEU A 15 8.60 -5.95 -16.50
CA LEU A 15 7.31 -5.40 -16.87
C LEU A 15 7.11 -5.39 -18.40
N ASP A 16 8.11 -4.91 -19.15
CA ASP A 16 8.03 -4.85 -20.61
C ASP A 16 7.97 -6.24 -21.25
N GLN A 17 8.68 -7.23 -20.69
CA GLN A 17 8.58 -8.63 -21.14
C GLN A 17 7.18 -9.22 -20.88
N ILE A 18 6.58 -8.90 -19.74
CA ILE A 18 5.22 -9.34 -19.42
C ILE A 18 4.21 -8.67 -20.35
N VAL A 19 4.29 -7.35 -20.54
CA VAL A 19 3.43 -6.59 -21.46
C VAL A 19 3.51 -7.15 -22.88
N ALA A 20 4.74 -7.36 -23.38
CA ALA A 20 4.95 -7.95 -24.70
C ALA A 20 4.28 -9.32 -24.81
N LYS A 21 4.38 -10.15 -23.77
CA LYS A 21 3.79 -11.49 -23.75
C LYS A 21 2.26 -11.46 -23.71
N LEU A 22 1.65 -10.57 -22.91
CA LEU A 22 0.19 -10.36 -22.87
C LEU A 22 -0.35 -9.88 -24.23
N ILE A 23 0.38 -8.99 -24.91
CA ILE A 23 0.02 -8.50 -26.25
C ILE A 23 0.17 -9.62 -27.29
N ASP A 24 1.28 -10.36 -27.27
CA ASP A 24 1.58 -11.38 -28.26
C ASP A 24 0.50 -12.48 -28.27
N VAL A 25 0.15 -13.04 -27.11
CA VAL A 25 -0.86 -14.10 -27.04
C VAL A 25 -2.28 -13.63 -27.35
N SER A 26 -2.58 -12.34 -27.10
CA SER A 26 -3.90 -11.77 -27.34
C SER A 26 -4.08 -11.27 -28.78
N THR A 27 -3.01 -11.24 -29.57
CA THR A 27 -3.00 -10.78 -30.97
C THR A 27 -2.60 -11.86 -31.97
N GLY A 28 -2.66 -13.13 -31.55
CA GLY A 28 -2.47 -14.30 -32.42
C GLY A 28 -1.02 -14.73 -32.60
N GLY A 29 -0.12 -14.30 -31.71
CA GLY A 29 1.28 -14.70 -31.68
C GLY A 29 1.50 -16.10 -31.09
N GLN A 30 2.23 -16.20 -29.98
CA GLN A 30 2.58 -17.48 -29.37
C GLN A 30 1.37 -18.28 -28.88
N ASP A 31 1.52 -19.61 -28.91
CA ASP A 31 0.58 -20.52 -28.27
C ASP A 31 0.55 -20.27 -26.75
N LEU A 32 -0.67 -20.08 -26.24
CA LEU A 32 -0.96 -19.79 -24.83
C LEU A 32 -0.33 -20.80 -23.87
N LYS A 33 -0.43 -22.11 -24.15
CA LYS A 33 0.07 -23.14 -23.24
C LYS A 33 1.59 -23.14 -23.17
N LYS A 34 2.26 -22.82 -24.29
CA LYS A 34 3.72 -22.71 -24.34
C LYS A 34 4.22 -21.43 -23.66
N ALA A 35 3.48 -20.33 -23.76
CA ALA A 35 3.89 -19.04 -23.21
C ALA A 35 3.60 -18.89 -21.70
N ASP A 36 2.62 -19.62 -21.16
CA ASP A 36 2.13 -19.47 -19.78
C ASP A 36 3.18 -19.76 -18.68
N PRO A 37 4.02 -20.81 -18.77
CA PRO A 37 5.07 -21.05 -17.78
C PRO A 37 6.03 -19.87 -17.65
N GLN A 38 6.50 -19.35 -18.79
CA GLN A 38 7.41 -18.20 -18.80
C GLN A 38 6.73 -16.93 -18.30
N TYR A 39 5.44 -16.73 -18.60
CA TYR A 39 4.67 -15.61 -18.05
C TYR A 39 4.66 -15.63 -16.52
N LYS A 40 4.38 -16.80 -15.93
CA LYS A 40 4.34 -16.96 -14.47
C LYS A 40 5.70 -16.72 -13.81
N GLU A 41 6.77 -17.19 -14.43
CA GLU A 41 8.15 -16.92 -13.96
C GLU A 41 8.48 -15.43 -13.99
N LEU A 42 8.09 -14.73 -15.06
CA LEU A 42 8.29 -13.28 -15.19
C LEU A 42 7.47 -12.53 -14.15
N LEU A 43 6.19 -12.89 -13.96
CA LEU A 43 5.31 -12.24 -12.99
C LEU A 43 5.81 -12.44 -11.54
N SER A 44 6.26 -13.64 -11.21
CA SER A 44 6.89 -13.95 -9.91
C SER A 44 8.17 -13.14 -9.69
N SER A 45 9.02 -13.06 -10.72
CA SER A 45 10.24 -12.26 -10.67
C SER A 45 9.94 -10.77 -10.50
N LEU A 46 8.92 -10.25 -11.20
CA LEU A 46 8.48 -8.86 -11.08
C LEU A 46 7.97 -8.58 -9.66
N ASN A 47 7.12 -9.46 -9.11
CA ASN A 47 6.62 -9.36 -7.74
C ASN A 47 7.75 -9.28 -6.72
N SER A 48 8.76 -10.13 -6.84
CA SER A 48 9.92 -10.10 -5.94
C SER A 48 10.68 -8.78 -6.02
N VAL A 49 10.93 -8.25 -7.22
CA VAL A 49 11.67 -7.00 -7.40
C VAL A 49 10.85 -5.80 -6.93
N LEU A 50 9.56 -5.73 -7.27
CA LEU A 50 8.69 -4.64 -6.82
C LEU A 50 8.47 -4.67 -5.31
N GLY A 51 8.44 -5.85 -4.68
CA GLY A 51 8.39 -5.98 -3.24
C GLY A 51 9.58 -5.33 -2.53
N HIS A 52 10.78 -5.39 -3.11
CA HIS A 52 11.95 -4.65 -2.60
C HIS A 52 11.84 -3.13 -2.81
N LEU A 53 11.11 -2.69 -3.83
CA LEU A 53 10.86 -1.29 -4.15
C LEU A 53 9.61 -0.71 -3.43
N GLY A 54 8.88 -1.52 -2.65
CA GLY A 54 7.64 -1.10 -2.00
C GLY A 54 6.48 -0.84 -2.96
N LEU A 55 6.54 -1.38 -4.18
CA LEU A 55 5.52 -1.24 -5.22
C LEU A 55 4.73 -2.54 -5.41
N GLN A 56 3.56 -2.45 -6.03
CA GLN A 56 2.75 -3.61 -6.43
C GLN A 56 2.64 -3.71 -7.95
N GLN A 57 2.55 -4.93 -8.46
CA GLN A 57 2.35 -5.14 -9.89
C GLN A 57 0.88 -4.91 -10.27
N PRO A 58 0.58 -4.25 -11.40
CA PRO A 58 -0.79 -3.85 -11.76
C PRO A 58 -1.59 -4.94 -12.50
N ILE A 59 -0.98 -6.10 -12.82
CA ILE A 59 -1.55 -7.11 -13.72
C ILE A 59 -2.40 -8.11 -12.93
N PRO A 60 -3.72 -8.17 -13.13
CA PRO A 60 -4.61 -8.95 -12.26
C PRO A 60 -4.63 -10.45 -12.57
N TRP A 61 -3.94 -10.91 -13.62
CA TRP A 61 -4.03 -12.29 -14.10
C TRP A 61 -2.83 -13.12 -13.67
N GLU A 62 -3.07 -14.18 -12.91
CA GLU A 62 -2.03 -15.14 -12.49
C GLU A 62 -1.61 -16.08 -13.63
N SER A 63 -2.44 -16.23 -14.66
CA SER A 63 -2.14 -16.98 -15.87
C SER A 63 -2.59 -16.27 -17.14
N LEU A 64 -1.97 -16.64 -18.26
CA LEU A 64 -2.41 -16.19 -19.59
C LEU A 64 -3.80 -16.74 -19.94
N SER A 65 -4.24 -17.84 -19.32
CA SER A 65 -5.60 -18.36 -19.49
C SER A 65 -6.64 -17.43 -18.87
N ASP A 66 -6.34 -16.81 -17.73
CA ASP A 66 -7.23 -15.83 -17.09
C ASP A 66 -7.32 -14.56 -17.93
N TRP A 67 -6.16 -14.08 -18.42
CA TRP A 67 -6.10 -12.99 -19.39
C TRP A 67 -6.97 -13.34 -20.62
N ARG A 68 -6.88 -14.58 -21.13
CA ARG A 68 -7.68 -15.06 -22.28
C ARG A 68 -9.17 -14.99 -22.03
N GLY A 69 -9.62 -15.40 -20.84
CA GLY A 69 -11.01 -15.27 -20.44
C GLY A 69 -11.46 -13.82 -20.50
N HIS A 70 -10.68 -12.92 -19.92
CA HIS A 70 -10.98 -11.51 -19.87
C HIS A 70 -11.03 -10.85 -21.26
N TRP A 71 -9.99 -11.04 -22.09
CA TRP A 71 -9.96 -10.33 -23.38
C TRP A 71 -11.00 -10.84 -24.37
N ARG A 72 -11.39 -12.12 -24.29
CA ARG A 72 -12.45 -12.68 -25.14
C ARG A 72 -13.83 -12.15 -24.78
N ALA A 73 -14.04 -11.81 -23.51
CA ALA A 73 -15.30 -11.26 -23.03
C ALA A 73 -15.42 -9.75 -23.29
N ASN A 74 -14.30 -9.01 -23.26
CA ASN A 74 -14.34 -7.54 -23.20
C ASN A 74 -13.77 -6.82 -24.44
N PHE A 75 -12.99 -7.48 -25.30
CA PHE A 75 -12.28 -6.80 -26.39
C PHE A 75 -12.43 -7.51 -27.74
N GLU A 76 -13.05 -6.82 -28.70
CA GLU A 76 -13.28 -7.34 -30.05
C GLU A 76 -12.03 -7.21 -30.93
N THR A 77 -11.31 -6.10 -30.79
CA THR A 77 -10.18 -5.75 -31.66
C THR A 77 -8.82 -5.97 -31.00
N TYR A 78 -7.79 -6.23 -31.81
CA TYR A 78 -6.41 -6.29 -31.31
C TYR A 78 -5.91 -4.94 -30.78
N LYS A 79 -6.47 -3.83 -31.27
CA LYS A 79 -6.12 -2.49 -30.82
C LYS A 79 -6.55 -2.30 -29.36
N GLU A 80 -7.81 -2.58 -29.02
CA GLU A 80 -8.33 -2.45 -27.65
C GLU A 80 -7.53 -3.26 -26.64
N ARG A 81 -7.12 -4.48 -27.01
CA ARG A 81 -6.28 -5.35 -26.16
C ARG A 81 -4.92 -4.71 -25.87
N ARG A 82 -4.27 -4.15 -26.91
CA ARG A 82 -2.96 -3.47 -26.76
C ARG A 82 -3.09 -2.20 -25.95
N ASP A 83 -4.10 -1.40 -26.21
CA ASP A 83 -4.33 -0.13 -25.53
C ASP A 83 -4.56 -0.38 -24.04
N TYR A 84 -5.42 -1.35 -23.69
CA TYR A 84 -5.70 -1.73 -22.31
C TYR A 84 -4.46 -2.23 -21.54
N ILE A 85 -3.65 -3.12 -22.14
CA ILE A 85 -2.43 -3.62 -21.49
C ILE A 85 -1.43 -2.47 -21.26
N ASN A 86 -1.28 -1.57 -22.23
CA ASN A 86 -0.37 -0.44 -22.10
C ASN A 86 -0.84 0.57 -21.04
N GLU A 87 -2.14 0.81 -20.95
CA GLU A 87 -2.74 1.62 -19.89
C GLU A 87 -2.49 1.00 -18.52
N LEU A 88 -2.71 -0.31 -18.37
CA LEU A 88 -2.46 -1.03 -17.12
C LEU A 88 -1.00 -0.94 -16.65
N ALA A 89 -0.05 -1.04 -17.60
CA ALA A 89 1.38 -0.92 -17.30
C ALA A 89 1.84 0.53 -17.09
N SER A 90 1.07 1.53 -17.52
CA SER A 90 1.48 2.94 -17.50
C SER A 90 1.72 3.48 -16.10
N LEU A 91 0.88 3.11 -15.13
CA LEU A 91 0.99 3.56 -13.75
C LEU A 91 2.28 3.07 -13.10
N LEU A 92 2.60 1.78 -13.28
CA LEU A 92 3.84 1.22 -12.74
C LEU A 92 5.07 1.79 -13.45
N ARG A 93 5.01 2.07 -14.75
CA ARG A 93 6.11 2.75 -15.47
C ARG A 93 6.38 4.13 -14.89
N LEU A 94 5.32 4.89 -14.59
CA LEU A 94 5.43 6.21 -13.99
C LEU A 94 6.03 6.15 -12.58
N ASP A 95 5.65 5.16 -11.77
CA ASP A 95 6.23 4.97 -10.44
C ASP A 95 7.71 4.59 -10.51
N LEU A 96 8.10 3.74 -11.47
CA LEU A 96 9.50 3.43 -11.73
C LEU A 96 10.28 4.66 -12.23
N ASP A 97 9.70 5.51 -13.08
CA ASP A 97 10.29 6.78 -13.52
C ASP A 97 10.53 7.75 -12.36
N ARG A 98 9.59 7.85 -11.42
CA ARG A 98 9.72 8.67 -10.21
C ARG A 98 10.85 8.17 -9.31
N LEU A 99 10.96 6.85 -9.11
CA LEU A 99 12.04 6.25 -8.34
C LEU A 99 13.41 6.46 -9.01
N ASP A 100 13.50 6.31 -10.34
CA ASP A 100 14.75 6.41 -11.09
C ASP A 100 15.28 7.85 -11.18
N SER A 101 14.37 8.82 -11.34
CA SER A 101 14.72 10.24 -11.46
C SER A 101 15.11 10.89 -10.12
N GLY A 102 14.94 10.19 -9.00
CA GLY A 102 15.06 10.77 -7.65
C GLY A 102 14.07 11.91 -7.40
N GLN A 103 13.15 12.15 -8.33
CA GLN A 103 12.12 13.16 -8.25
C GLN A 103 10.92 12.57 -7.53
N ASN A 104 10.99 12.58 -6.20
CA ASN A 104 9.78 12.82 -5.41
C ASN A 104 9.38 14.30 -5.62
N VAL A 105 8.94 14.65 -6.83
CA VAL A 105 8.17 15.88 -7.02
C VAL A 105 6.83 15.59 -6.37
N SER A 106 6.72 15.96 -5.10
CA SER A 106 5.45 16.16 -4.44
C SER A 106 4.70 17.19 -5.28
N ASP A 107 3.76 16.73 -6.11
CA ASP A 107 2.75 17.59 -6.69
C ASP A 107 1.74 17.89 -5.58
N PRO A 108 1.71 19.12 -5.03
CA PRO A 108 0.79 19.46 -3.95
C PRO A 108 -0.68 19.52 -4.42
N GLY A 109 -0.96 19.36 -5.72
CA GLY A 109 -2.31 19.40 -6.30
C GLY A 109 -2.88 18.06 -6.77
N SER A 110 -2.07 17.01 -6.90
CA SER A 110 -2.58 15.66 -7.22
C SER A 110 -3.02 14.97 -5.93
N PRO A 111 -4.20 14.29 -5.88
CA PRO A 111 -4.58 13.46 -4.74
C PRO A 111 -3.67 12.24 -4.71
N ASP A 112 -2.47 12.45 -4.21
CA ASP A 112 -1.46 11.42 -4.05
C ASP A 112 -1.94 10.55 -2.88
N LEU A 113 -2.57 9.42 -3.21
CA LEU A 113 -3.03 8.49 -2.17
C LEU A 113 -1.81 8.06 -1.35
N PRO A 114 -1.91 8.03 -0.02
CA PRO A 114 -0.83 7.56 0.81
C PRO A 114 -0.50 6.11 0.46
N THR A 115 0.77 5.74 0.64
CA THR A 115 1.29 4.38 0.45
C THR A 115 2.11 4.00 1.68
N TRP A 116 2.36 2.70 1.89
CA TRP A 116 3.20 2.23 3.01
C TRP A 116 4.59 2.89 3.02
N PRO A 117 5.32 3.00 1.88
CA PRO A 117 6.60 3.72 1.86
C PRO A 117 6.50 5.21 2.27
N LYS A 118 5.40 5.89 1.93
CA LYS A 118 5.19 7.28 2.39
C LYS A 118 4.88 7.35 3.88
N ILE A 119 4.12 6.38 4.41
CA ILE A 119 3.89 6.24 5.84
C ILE A 119 5.22 5.98 6.58
N ASP A 120 6.10 5.17 6.02
CA ASP A 120 7.44 4.91 6.57
C ASP A 120 8.29 6.17 6.64
N ALA A 121 8.33 6.96 5.55
CA ALA A 121 9.02 8.25 5.55
C ALA A 121 8.48 9.19 6.64
N ARG A 122 7.15 9.26 6.81
CA ARG A 122 6.52 10.06 7.88
C ARG A 122 6.84 9.54 9.27
N ILE A 123 7.01 8.23 9.45
CA ILE A 123 7.48 7.63 10.71
C ILE A 123 8.92 8.07 11.01
N GLU A 124 9.80 8.10 10.01
CA GLU A 124 11.18 8.58 10.18
C GLU A 124 11.21 10.06 10.56
N GLU A 125 10.38 10.89 9.91
CA GLU A 125 10.20 12.30 10.27
C GLU A 125 9.67 12.49 11.70
N LEU A 126 8.65 11.72 12.09
CA LEU A 126 8.13 11.72 13.47
C LEU A 126 9.22 11.34 14.48
N ALA A 127 10.02 10.31 14.18
CA ALA A 127 11.12 9.90 15.05
C ALA A 127 12.26 10.94 15.10
N ALA A 128 12.46 11.72 14.03
CA ALA A 128 13.39 12.84 14.02
C ALA A 128 12.88 14.01 14.87
N GLU A 129 11.61 14.39 14.72
CA GLU A 129 10.97 15.45 15.49
C GLU A 129 10.97 15.12 16.99
N LEU A 130 10.58 13.89 17.35
CA LEU A 130 10.53 13.44 18.75
C LEU A 130 11.89 13.51 19.45
N ARG A 131 13.01 13.33 18.72
CA ARG A 131 14.36 13.45 19.26
C ARG A 131 14.75 14.90 19.59
N GLN A 132 14.10 15.87 18.97
CA GLN A 132 14.44 17.30 19.07
C GLN A 132 13.42 18.08 19.91
N ALA A 133 12.18 17.58 20.00
CA ALA A 133 11.08 18.25 20.67
C ALA A 133 11.33 18.42 22.19
N THR A 134 11.45 19.68 22.61
CA THR A 134 11.68 20.07 24.02
C THR A 134 10.68 21.14 24.49
N THR A 135 9.74 21.52 23.62
CA THR A 135 8.75 22.57 23.85
C THR A 135 7.34 22.01 23.64
N LEU A 136 6.35 22.70 24.19
CA LEU A 136 4.95 22.38 23.98
C LEU A 136 4.59 22.27 22.49
N ASP A 137 5.06 23.22 21.68
CA ASP A 137 4.80 23.22 20.23
C ASP A 137 5.40 21.99 19.55
N GLY A 138 6.64 21.60 19.90
CA GLY A 138 7.27 20.40 19.35
C GLY A 138 6.56 19.10 19.80
N TRP A 139 6.09 19.05 21.04
CA TRP A 139 5.31 17.91 21.55
C TRP A 139 3.94 17.80 20.88
N GLN A 140 3.26 18.92 20.65
CA GLN A 140 2.01 18.97 19.88
C GLN A 140 2.24 18.62 18.41
N ASP A 141 3.38 19.00 17.82
CA ASP A 141 3.75 18.63 16.46
C ASP A 141 3.96 17.12 16.32
N CYS A 142 4.62 16.48 17.29
CA CYS A 142 4.71 15.02 17.37
C CYS A 142 3.31 14.39 17.41
N GLY A 143 2.38 14.94 18.18
CA GLY A 143 0.99 14.51 18.21
C GLY A 143 0.29 14.65 16.86
N ARG A 144 0.41 15.81 16.22
CA ARG A 144 -0.18 16.10 14.91
C ARG A 144 0.32 15.12 13.84
N ARG A 145 1.64 14.88 13.79
CA ARG A 145 2.26 13.91 12.87
C ARG A 145 1.76 12.48 13.13
N SER A 146 1.68 12.08 14.39
CA SER A 146 1.11 10.79 14.79
C SER A 146 -0.33 10.60 14.29
N ARG A 147 -1.19 11.62 14.46
CA ARG A 147 -2.57 11.61 13.95
C ARG A 147 -2.62 11.50 12.43
N GLU A 148 -1.78 12.26 11.72
CA GLU A 148 -1.75 12.25 10.25
C GLU A 148 -1.31 10.89 9.69
N ILE A 149 -0.33 10.24 10.32
CA ILE A 149 0.09 8.87 9.98
C ILE A 149 -1.07 7.89 10.09
N LEU A 150 -1.86 7.95 11.17
CA LEU A 150 -3.02 7.08 11.33
C LEU A 150 -4.10 7.37 10.27
N VAL A 151 -4.32 8.63 9.90
CA VAL A 151 -5.26 9.00 8.83
C VAL A 151 -4.79 8.45 7.48
N ASP A 152 -3.50 8.55 7.18
CA ASP A 152 -2.94 8.01 5.95
C ASP A 152 -3.01 6.48 5.91
N MET A 153 -2.76 5.82 7.03
CA MET A 153 -2.96 4.37 7.16
C MET A 153 -4.42 3.98 6.91
N SER A 154 -5.39 4.72 7.46
CA SER A 154 -6.81 4.47 7.19
C SER A 154 -7.17 4.61 5.71
N LYS A 155 -6.57 5.58 4.99
CA LYS A 155 -6.76 5.73 3.54
C LYS A 155 -6.16 4.56 2.77
N VAL A 156 -4.96 4.12 3.12
CA VAL A 156 -4.34 2.90 2.54
C VAL A 156 -5.24 1.68 2.75
N MET A 157 -5.78 1.51 3.95
CA MET A 157 -6.72 0.43 4.25
C MET A 157 -8.02 0.53 3.45
N SER A 158 -8.52 1.74 3.20
CA SER A 158 -9.76 1.95 2.44
C SER A 158 -9.70 1.49 0.99
N THR A 159 -8.51 1.24 0.44
CA THR A 159 -8.33 0.71 -0.92
C THR A 159 -8.14 -0.81 -0.95
N MET A 160 -8.17 -1.49 0.20
CA MET A 160 -7.89 -2.93 0.28
C MET A 160 -9.14 -3.77 0.00
N PRO A 161 -9.13 -4.67 -1.01
CA PRO A 161 -10.29 -5.49 -1.38
C PRO A 161 -10.91 -6.26 -0.21
N LEU A 162 -10.08 -6.79 0.70
CA LEU A 162 -10.55 -7.60 1.83
C LEU A 162 -11.34 -6.81 2.89
N ILE A 163 -11.14 -5.50 2.96
CA ILE A 163 -11.90 -4.59 3.82
C ILE A 163 -13.15 -4.10 3.08
N LEU A 164 -13.06 -3.97 1.76
CA LEU A 164 -14.17 -3.56 0.88
C LEU A 164 -15.32 -4.58 0.80
N ASP A 165 -15.09 -5.83 1.23
CA ASP A 165 -16.13 -6.86 1.34
C ASP A 165 -17.14 -6.62 2.49
N SER A 166 -17.03 -5.52 3.27
CA SER A 166 -18.04 -5.18 4.28
C SER A 166 -19.32 -4.63 3.64
N LEU A 167 -20.48 -5.04 4.17
CA LEU A 167 -21.81 -4.60 3.70
C LEU A 167 -22.04 -3.10 3.92
N GLU A 168 -21.33 -2.49 4.87
CA GLU A 168 -21.35 -1.05 5.13
C GLU A 168 -19.91 -0.53 5.18
N LEU A 169 -19.52 0.26 4.17
CA LEU A 169 -18.21 0.89 4.12
C LEU A 169 -18.24 2.25 4.81
N PRO A 170 -17.23 2.58 5.65
CA PRO A 170 -17.12 3.90 6.23
C PRO A 170 -16.94 5.00 5.17
N GLN A 171 -17.35 6.22 5.50
CA GLN A 171 -17.02 7.39 4.68
C GLN A 171 -15.48 7.53 4.57
N ALA A 172 -14.97 7.84 3.37
CA ALA A 172 -13.54 7.95 3.10
C ALA A 172 -12.79 8.90 4.06
N ALA A 173 -13.45 9.98 4.51
CA ALA A 173 -12.87 10.94 5.44
C ALA A 173 -12.85 10.48 6.91
N ASN A 174 -13.53 9.39 7.26
CA ASN A 174 -13.69 8.93 8.64
C ASN A 174 -12.63 7.89 9.01
N GLY A 175 -11.41 8.35 9.29
CA GLY A 175 -10.27 7.48 9.58
C GLY A 175 -10.47 6.52 10.76
N LYS A 176 -11.21 6.94 11.81
CA LYS A 176 -11.51 6.09 12.98
C LYS A 176 -12.41 4.92 12.60
N ALA A 177 -13.42 5.16 11.76
CA ALA A 177 -14.34 4.11 11.32
C ALA A 177 -13.63 3.08 10.43
N TRP A 178 -12.71 3.49 9.55
CA TRP A 178 -11.85 2.56 8.79
C TRP A 178 -10.95 1.72 9.68
N TYR A 179 -10.43 2.34 10.75
CA TYR A 179 -9.62 1.67 11.75
C TYR A 179 -10.41 0.62 12.53
N ASP A 180 -11.66 0.92 12.91
CA ASP A 180 -12.56 -0.04 13.55
C ASP A 180 -12.98 -1.18 12.59
N ALA A 181 -13.30 -0.88 11.33
CA ALA A 181 -13.63 -1.90 10.32
C ALA A 181 -12.48 -2.90 10.09
N PHE A 182 -11.23 -2.42 10.09
CA PHE A 182 -10.06 -3.30 10.04
C PHE A 182 -9.98 -4.22 11.26
N LEU A 183 -10.23 -3.71 12.46
CA LEU A 183 -10.21 -4.52 13.67
C LEU A 183 -11.32 -5.57 13.70
N GLU A 184 -12.49 -5.25 13.15
CA GLU A 184 -13.58 -6.22 13.01
C GLU A 184 -13.15 -7.39 12.11
N LYS A 185 -12.47 -7.10 10.99
CA LYS A 185 -12.03 -8.13 10.05
C LYS A 185 -10.80 -8.92 10.51
N TYR A 186 -9.81 -8.25 11.09
CA TYR A 186 -8.49 -8.85 11.37
C TYR A 186 -8.26 -9.20 12.84
N ALA A 187 -9.08 -8.67 13.75
CA ALA A 187 -8.97 -8.89 15.19
C ALA A 187 -10.30 -9.35 15.80
N GLU A 188 -11.04 -10.19 15.09
CA GLU A 188 -12.28 -10.80 15.57
C GLU A 188 -12.06 -11.73 16.78
N GLY A 189 -13.12 -11.98 17.54
CA GLY A 189 -13.15 -12.97 18.61
C GLY A 189 -12.75 -12.42 19.98
N ALA A 190 -13.09 -13.18 21.03
CA ALA A 190 -12.81 -12.82 22.43
C ALA A 190 -11.30 -12.76 22.73
N SER A 191 -10.52 -13.64 22.10
CA SER A 191 -9.06 -13.73 22.26
C SER A 191 -8.30 -12.48 21.79
N ARG A 192 -8.95 -11.62 20.98
CA ARG A 192 -8.39 -10.37 20.47
C ARG A 192 -8.99 -9.11 21.11
N SER A 193 -9.79 -9.26 22.17
CA SER A 193 -10.45 -8.13 22.83
C SER A 193 -9.47 -7.06 23.35
N ASP A 194 -8.41 -7.46 24.05
CA ASP A 194 -7.40 -6.52 24.55
C ASP A 194 -6.57 -5.90 23.43
N PHE A 195 -6.38 -6.62 22.32
CA PHE A 195 -5.73 -6.09 21.13
C PHE A 195 -6.53 -4.93 20.51
N ARG A 196 -7.86 -5.09 20.39
CA ARG A 196 -8.75 -4.01 19.93
C ARG A 196 -8.74 -2.81 20.89
N LYS A 197 -8.71 -3.05 22.21
CA LYS A 197 -8.58 -1.98 23.22
C LYS A 197 -7.27 -1.20 23.05
N PHE A 198 -6.15 -1.90 22.88
CA PHE A 198 -4.84 -1.28 22.64
C PHE A 198 -4.85 -0.40 21.40
N TYR A 199 -5.37 -0.92 20.28
CA TYR A 199 -5.51 -0.16 19.03
C TYR A 199 -6.30 1.13 19.22
N ARG A 200 -7.45 1.08 19.92
CA ARG A 200 -8.29 2.26 20.17
C ARG A 200 -7.63 3.25 21.12
N ALA A 201 -6.94 2.77 22.15
CA ALA A 201 -6.21 3.62 23.08
C ALA A 201 -5.08 4.39 22.36
N ALA A 202 -4.36 3.74 21.44
CA ALA A 202 -3.33 4.40 20.64
C ALA A 202 -3.92 5.49 19.73
N TRP A 203 -5.07 5.23 19.09
CA TRP A 203 -5.80 6.24 18.34
C TRP A 203 -6.17 7.43 19.21
N ASP A 204 -6.83 7.19 20.35
CA ASP A 204 -7.29 8.26 21.23
C ASP A 204 -6.12 9.05 21.84
N LEU A 205 -4.99 8.40 22.13
CA LEU A 205 -3.76 9.06 22.57
C LEU A 205 -3.25 10.03 21.49
N SER A 206 -3.16 9.58 20.23
CA SER A 206 -2.70 10.43 19.12
C SER A 206 -3.56 11.70 18.95
N GLN A 207 -4.88 11.59 19.13
CA GLN A 207 -5.78 12.74 19.04
C GLN A 207 -5.60 13.71 20.21
N LYS A 208 -5.36 13.19 21.42
CA LYS A 208 -5.17 14.03 22.60
C LYS A 208 -3.84 14.78 22.53
N THR A 209 -2.79 14.15 22.02
CA THR A 209 -1.45 14.77 21.91
C THR A 209 -1.43 15.97 20.95
N THR A 210 -2.42 16.11 20.04
CA THR A 210 -2.44 17.25 19.09
C THR A 210 -2.84 18.59 19.73
N HIS A 211 -3.45 18.58 20.92
CA HIS A 211 -4.01 19.77 21.56
C HIS A 211 -3.85 19.73 23.08
N GLY A 212 -3.75 20.91 23.72
CA GLY A 212 -3.77 21.03 25.19
C GLY A 212 -2.39 21.01 25.85
N SER A 213 -2.38 20.89 27.19
CA SER A 213 -1.14 20.74 27.98
C SER A 213 -0.62 19.31 27.87
N VAL A 214 0.13 19.05 26.80
CA VAL A 214 0.86 17.80 26.59
C VAL A 214 2.31 17.96 27.04
N ASP A 215 2.94 16.90 27.53
CA ASP A 215 4.37 16.88 27.84
C ASP A 215 5.17 15.95 26.91
N GLY A 216 6.49 15.93 27.10
CA GLY A 216 7.38 15.08 26.31
C GLY A 216 7.14 13.57 26.50
N VAL A 217 6.59 13.15 27.64
CA VAL A 217 6.28 11.73 27.90
C VAL A 217 5.05 11.33 27.10
N GLU A 218 4.01 12.15 27.10
CA GLU A 218 2.80 11.92 26.31
C GLU A 218 3.09 11.98 24.81
N ALA A 219 3.94 12.91 24.35
CA ALA A 219 4.40 12.95 22.96
C ALA A 219 5.20 11.69 22.57
N PHE A 220 6.10 11.24 23.44
CA PHE A 220 6.85 9.99 23.23
C PHE A 220 5.94 8.78 23.18
N ALA A 221 5.01 8.65 24.14
CA ALA A 221 4.06 7.55 24.19
C ALA A 221 3.17 7.52 22.95
N SER A 222 2.69 8.68 22.51
CA SER A 222 1.87 8.84 21.30
C SER A 222 2.61 8.39 20.05
N ALA A 223 3.83 8.89 19.85
CA ALA A 223 4.65 8.52 18.71
C ALA A 223 4.99 7.02 18.67
N GLN A 224 5.43 6.46 19.79
CA GLN A 224 5.76 5.03 19.87
C GLN A 224 4.53 4.14 19.66
N ALA A 225 3.37 4.53 20.22
CA ALA A 225 2.13 3.80 20.02
C ALA A 225 1.73 3.78 18.54
N VAL A 226 1.79 4.92 17.84
CA VAL A 226 1.46 4.98 16.41
C VAL A 226 2.42 4.14 15.57
N ILE A 227 3.72 4.22 15.81
CA ILE A 227 4.72 3.39 15.11
C ILE A 227 4.41 1.91 15.29
N LEU A 228 4.14 1.48 16.53
CA LEU A 228 3.82 0.10 16.83
C LEU A 228 2.52 -0.35 16.13
N ILE A 229 1.48 0.48 16.14
CA ILE A 229 0.21 0.21 15.47
C ILE A 229 0.38 0.06 13.96
N VAL A 230 1.16 0.92 13.32
CA VAL A 230 1.46 0.81 11.88
C VAL A 230 2.12 -0.55 11.59
N ARG A 231 3.19 -0.87 12.33
CA ARG A 231 3.94 -2.13 12.14
C ARG A 231 3.10 -3.37 12.42
N LEU A 232 2.23 -3.32 13.44
CA LEU A 232 1.29 -4.40 13.73
C LEU A 232 0.26 -4.56 12.60
N THR A 233 -0.22 -3.46 12.03
CA THR A 233 -1.19 -3.47 10.93
C THR A 233 -0.57 -4.11 9.68
N GLU A 234 0.64 -3.69 9.29
CA GLU A 234 1.39 -4.33 8.20
C GLU A 234 1.59 -5.83 8.43
N ARG A 235 1.92 -6.21 9.68
CA ARG A 235 2.09 -7.62 10.04
C ARG A 235 0.80 -8.42 9.92
N MET A 236 -0.34 -7.85 10.32
CA MET A 236 -1.65 -8.49 10.21
C MET A 236 -2.08 -8.62 8.75
N LEU A 237 -1.82 -7.61 7.92
CA LEU A 237 -2.08 -7.67 6.48
C LEU A 237 -1.25 -8.76 5.79
N ALA A 238 0.03 -8.90 6.16
CA ALA A 238 0.90 -9.94 5.60
C ALA A 238 0.48 -11.37 5.99
N VAL A 239 -0.11 -11.55 7.17
CA VAL A 239 -0.57 -12.86 7.65
C VAL A 239 -2.00 -13.17 7.22
N GLY A 240 -2.79 -12.15 6.90
CA GLY A 240 -4.22 -12.26 6.62
C GLY A 240 -5.07 -12.34 7.90
N PRO A 241 -6.41 -12.23 7.77
CA PRO A 241 -7.33 -12.41 8.88
C PRO A 241 -7.25 -13.85 9.38
N ARG A 242 -7.41 -14.06 10.69
CA ARG A 242 -7.53 -15.41 11.24
C ARG A 242 -8.84 -16.02 10.72
N THR A 243 -8.74 -17.10 9.96
CA THR A 243 -9.86 -18.04 9.82
C THR A 243 -9.99 -18.79 11.14
N GLU A 244 -11.15 -18.73 11.79
CA GLU A 244 -11.43 -19.59 12.94
C GLU A 244 -11.24 -21.06 12.53
N ALA A 245 -10.60 -21.82 13.41
CA ALA A 245 -10.57 -23.28 13.38
C ALA A 245 -11.67 -23.81 14.32
#